data_AF-A0A536TZ67-F1
#
_entry.id   AF-A0A536TZ67-F1
#
_cell.length_a   1.000
_cell.length_b   1.000
_cell.length_c   1.000
_cell.angle_alpha   90.00
_cell.angle_beta   90.00
_cell.angle_gamma   90.00
#
_symmetry.space_group_name_H-M   'P 1'
#
loop_
_entity.id
_entity.type
_entity.pdbx_description
1 polymer ?
#
loop_
_entity_poly.entity_id
_entity_poly.type
_entity_poly.pdbx_seq_one_letter_code
_entity_poly.pdbx_strand_id
1 'polypeptide(L)'
;MRAISIERARRTVMEATTSPRASFSFTLLRTISLGPADMGFLPGSGSLLYASFPTHIPRSPPMHNLAAPAGRILIALIFLLSGIDKIVHYAPTLGYMQKAGLPFPQALLIASAIIEIVAALAIMAGWKTRWAAALLFLWMIPVTWVFHNPGGGQEQMAHFMKNVAISGGLLLLFALGPGAFSVNRSS
;
A
#
# COMPACT_ATOMS: atom_id res chain seq x y z
N MET A 1 -18.01 17.78 -52.64
CA MET A 1 -18.27 17.15 -51.32
C MET A 1 -17.06 16.39 -50.71
N ARG A 2 -15.81 16.53 -51.20
CA ARG A 2 -14.63 15.80 -50.67
C ARG A 2 -13.63 16.63 -49.84
N ALA A 3 -13.67 17.96 -49.89
CA ALA A 3 -12.72 18.82 -49.18
C ALA A 3 -12.99 18.97 -47.66
N ILE A 4 -14.27 18.88 -47.26
CA ILE A 4 -14.69 19.04 -45.84
C ILE A 4 -14.25 17.84 -44.98
N SER A 5 -14.14 16.66 -45.57
CA SER A 5 -13.70 15.42 -44.91
C SER A 5 -12.22 15.50 -44.48
N ILE A 6 -11.37 16.03 -45.37
CA ILE A 6 -9.92 16.14 -45.13
C ILE A 6 -9.63 17.15 -44.03
N GLU A 7 -10.33 18.29 -44.04
CA GLU A 7 -10.14 19.32 -43.02
C GLU A 7 -10.62 18.87 -41.64
N ARG A 8 -11.67 18.05 -41.58
CA ARG A 8 -12.16 17.45 -40.33
C ARG A 8 -11.17 16.42 -39.78
N ALA A 9 -10.61 15.56 -40.64
CA ALA A 9 -9.55 14.61 -40.25
C ALA A 9 -8.28 15.34 -39.77
N ARG A 10 -7.90 16.43 -40.43
CA ARG A 10 -6.73 17.25 -40.05
C ARG A 10 -6.93 17.91 -38.67
N ARG A 11 -8.14 18.37 -38.36
CA ARG A 11 -8.47 18.94 -37.04
C ARG A 11 -8.45 17.89 -35.94
N THR A 12 -8.98 16.68 -36.18
CA THR A 12 -8.95 15.59 -35.19
C THR A 12 -7.51 15.15 -34.85
N VAL A 13 -6.62 15.12 -35.84
CA VAL A 13 -5.20 14.81 -35.61
C VAL A 13 -4.49 15.91 -34.82
N MET A 14 -4.81 17.19 -35.09
CA MET A 14 -4.20 18.33 -34.37
C MET A 14 -4.74 18.48 -32.94
N GLU A 15 -6.00 18.11 -32.67
CA GLU A 15 -6.54 18.02 -31.31
C GLU A 15 -5.93 16.86 -30.52
N ALA A 16 -5.64 15.73 -31.18
CA ALA A 16 -4.98 14.60 -30.54
C ALA A 16 -3.54 14.94 -30.12
N THR A 17 -2.78 15.68 -30.94
CA THR A 17 -1.37 16.03 -30.67
C THR A 17 -1.19 17.15 -29.64
N THR A 18 -2.21 17.98 -29.43
CA THR A 18 -2.17 19.08 -28.45
C THR A 18 -2.77 18.70 -27.08
N SER A 19 -3.34 17.50 -26.96
CA SER A 19 -3.90 17.03 -25.69
C SER A 19 -2.79 16.72 -24.65
N PRO A 20 -2.95 17.13 -23.37
CA PRO A 20 -1.98 16.83 -22.31
C PRO A 20 -1.69 15.33 -22.10
N ARG A 21 -2.59 14.46 -22.55
CA ARG A 21 -2.44 12.99 -22.47
C ARG A 21 -1.55 12.42 -23.59
N ALA A 22 -1.45 13.08 -24.75
CA ALA A 22 -0.60 12.62 -25.86
C ALA A 22 0.89 12.97 -25.67
N SER A 23 1.19 14.06 -24.95
CA SER A 23 2.56 14.52 -24.66
C SER A 23 3.35 13.53 -23.77
N PHE A 24 2.66 12.78 -22.92
CA PHE A 24 3.27 11.73 -22.09
C PHE A 24 3.75 10.52 -22.91
N SER A 25 2.97 10.09 -23.91
CA SER A 25 3.31 8.94 -24.76
C SER A 25 4.49 9.22 -25.69
N PHE A 26 4.58 10.42 -26.26
CA PHE A 26 5.70 10.78 -27.14
C PHE A 26 7.03 10.94 -26.39
N THR A 27 7.01 11.46 -25.16
CA THR A 27 8.21 11.57 -24.34
C THR A 27 8.74 10.19 -23.95
N LEU A 28 7.86 9.25 -23.58
CA LEU A 28 8.23 7.87 -23.29
C LEU A 28 8.74 7.12 -24.54
N LEU A 29 8.09 7.30 -25.70
CA LEU A 29 8.50 6.67 -26.96
C LEU A 29 9.83 7.20 -27.49
N ARG A 30 10.13 8.49 -27.28
CA ARG A 30 11.43 9.08 -27.67
C ARG A 30 12.58 8.58 -26.79
N THR A 31 12.30 8.18 -25.55
CA THR A 31 13.31 7.66 -24.62
C THR A 31 13.61 6.17 -24.87
N ILE A 32 12.64 5.41 -25.40
CA ILE A 32 12.83 3.98 -25.74
C ILE A 32 13.47 3.82 -27.13
N SER A 33 13.26 4.76 -28.06
CA SER A 33 13.79 4.68 -29.42
C SER A 33 15.23 5.20 -29.58
N LEU A 34 15.75 5.97 -28.63
CA LEU A 34 17.13 6.47 -28.68
C LEU A 34 18.02 5.56 -27.82
N GLY A 35 18.73 4.64 -28.48
CA GLY A 35 19.77 3.85 -27.84
C GLY A 35 20.97 4.72 -27.43
N PRO A 36 21.88 4.21 -26.58
CA PRO A 36 23.02 4.97 -26.05
C PRO A 36 24.04 5.48 -27.10
N ALA A 37 23.84 5.15 -28.38
CA ALA A 37 24.78 5.42 -29.47
C ALA A 37 24.57 6.79 -30.15
N ASP A 38 23.45 7.48 -29.91
CA ASP A 38 23.17 8.79 -30.54
C ASP A 38 23.64 9.99 -29.69
N MET A 39 24.35 9.74 -28.59
CA MET A 39 24.95 10.78 -27.72
C MET A 39 26.27 11.33 -28.29
N GLY A 40 26.31 11.54 -29.61
CA GLY A 40 27.42 12.16 -30.32
C GLY A 40 27.43 13.67 -30.14
N PHE A 41 28.30 14.15 -29.27
CA PHE A 41 29.08 15.39 -29.37
C PHE A 41 28.63 16.41 -30.45
N LEU A 42 27.94 17.48 -30.03
CA LEU A 42 27.81 18.71 -30.81
C LEU A 42 28.66 19.81 -30.15
N PRO A 43 29.79 20.24 -30.77
CA PRO A 43 30.57 21.34 -30.25
C PRO A 43 30.03 22.67 -30.78
N GLY A 44 29.82 23.63 -29.89
CA GLY A 44 29.70 25.04 -30.25
C GLY A 44 28.28 25.60 -30.24
N SER A 45 27.88 26.14 -29.09
CA SER A 45 27.30 27.48 -28.95
C SER A 45 26.86 27.65 -27.49
N GLY A 46 27.43 28.66 -26.84
CA GLY A 46 27.09 28.99 -25.46
C GLY A 46 25.64 29.42 -25.35
N SER A 47 24.89 28.77 -24.47
CA SER A 47 23.89 29.41 -23.61
C SER A 47 23.34 28.34 -22.67
N LEU A 48 23.36 28.70 -21.39
CA LEU A 48 22.88 27.95 -20.25
C LEU A 48 21.38 27.65 -20.39
N LEU A 49 21.04 26.59 -21.12
CA LEU A 49 19.72 25.96 -21.05
C LEU A 49 19.89 24.61 -20.35
N TYR A 50 20.44 24.66 -19.13
CA TYR A 50 20.04 23.71 -18.10
C TYR A 50 18.53 23.89 -17.98
N ALA A 51 17.76 23.01 -18.61
CA ALA A 51 16.33 22.94 -18.43
C ALA A 51 16.12 22.85 -16.92
N SER A 52 15.73 23.96 -16.30
CA SER A 52 15.38 24.03 -14.90
C SER A 52 14.23 23.06 -14.70
N PHE A 53 14.55 21.82 -14.36
CA PHE A 53 13.56 20.88 -13.89
C PHE A 53 12.81 21.60 -12.77
N PRO A 54 11.49 21.74 -12.86
CA PRO A 54 10.74 22.32 -11.76
C PRO A 54 11.02 21.46 -10.53
N THR A 55 11.82 22.00 -9.60
CA THR A 55 12.14 21.39 -8.30
C THR A 55 10.93 21.40 -7.37
N HIS A 56 9.77 21.84 -7.86
CA HIS A 56 8.50 21.60 -7.21
C HIS A 56 8.16 20.10 -7.31
N ILE A 57 8.68 19.34 -6.34
CA ILE A 57 8.11 18.07 -5.94
C ILE A 57 6.60 18.31 -5.77
N PRO A 58 5.73 17.68 -6.57
CA PRO A 58 4.30 17.79 -6.36
C PRO A 58 4.04 17.37 -4.93
N ARG A 59 3.58 18.30 -4.08
CA ARG A 59 3.05 17.92 -2.77
C ARG A 59 2.00 16.86 -3.07
N SER A 60 2.13 15.68 -2.46
CA SER A 60 1.10 14.66 -2.56
C SER A 60 -0.24 15.34 -2.30
N PRO A 61 -1.26 15.12 -3.17
CA PRO A 61 -2.53 15.83 -3.05
C PRO A 61 -3.03 15.70 -1.61
N PRO A 62 -3.67 16.74 -1.04
CA PRO A 62 -3.99 16.80 0.39
C PRO A 62 -4.74 15.57 0.90
N MET A 63 -5.53 14.91 0.02
CA MET A 63 -6.19 13.64 0.29
C MET A 63 -5.22 12.51 0.69
N HIS A 64 -4.05 12.40 0.07
CA HIS A 64 -3.05 11.38 0.41
C HIS A 64 -2.45 11.63 1.80
N ASN A 65 -2.33 12.89 2.21
CA ASN A 65 -1.79 13.26 3.52
C ASN A 65 -2.71 12.86 4.68
N LEU A 66 -4.01 12.63 4.42
CA LEU A 66 -4.99 12.18 5.41
C LEU A 66 -5.38 10.72 5.22
N ALA A 67 -5.56 10.27 3.98
CA ALA A 67 -6.04 8.93 3.67
C ALA A 67 -5.04 7.82 4.05
N ALA A 68 -3.73 8.02 3.80
CA ALA A 68 -2.73 7.01 4.16
C ALA A 68 -2.60 6.81 5.69
N PRO A 69 -2.49 7.88 6.50
CA PRO A 69 -2.52 7.75 7.96
C PRO A 69 -3.83 7.17 8.49
N ALA A 70 -4.98 7.59 7.95
CA ALA A 70 -6.27 7.04 8.34
C ALA A 70 -6.35 5.54 8.03
N GLY A 71 -5.98 5.12 6.81
CA GLY A 71 -5.94 3.70 6.44
C GLY A 71 -4.99 2.89 7.32
N ARG A 72 -3.81 3.43 7.63
CA ARG A 72 -2.84 2.82 8.56
C ARG A 72 -3.45 2.60 9.95
N ILE A 73 -4.14 3.60 10.50
CA ILE A 73 -4.80 3.53 11.80
C ILE A 73 -5.94 2.51 11.76
N LEU A 74 -6.80 2.54 10.74
CA LEU A 74 -7.94 1.62 10.62
C LEU A 74 -7.50 0.16 10.51
N ILE A 75 -6.44 -0.12 9.72
CA ILE A 75 -5.87 -1.47 9.63
C ILE A 75 -5.29 -1.91 10.97
N ALA A 76 -4.53 -1.05 11.66
CA ALA A 76 -3.92 -1.41 12.93
C ALA A 76 -4.93 -1.56 14.08
N LEU A 77 -6.03 -0.79 14.05
CA LEU A 77 -7.04 -0.76 15.11
C LEU A 77 -7.62 -2.14 15.38
N ILE A 78 -7.85 -2.96 14.35
CA ILE A 78 -8.43 -4.29 14.55
C ILE A 78 -7.49 -5.19 15.37
N PHE A 79 -6.18 -5.08 15.18
CA PHE A 79 -5.19 -5.84 15.94
C PHE A 79 -5.05 -5.29 17.36
N LEU A 80 -5.07 -3.97 17.53
CA LEU A 80 -5.00 -3.37 18.86
C LEU A 80 -6.17 -3.82 19.74
N LEU A 81 -7.39 -3.73 19.21
CA LEU A 81 -8.59 -4.17 19.91
C LEU A 81 -8.56 -5.69 20.17
N SER A 82 -8.17 -6.48 19.17
CA SER A 82 -8.03 -7.94 19.28
C SER A 82 -7.00 -8.36 20.34
N GLY A 83 -5.89 -7.63 20.48
CA GLY A 83 -4.86 -7.93 21.47
C GLY A 83 -5.28 -7.51 22.89
N ILE A 84 -5.97 -6.38 23.04
CA ILE A 84 -6.56 -5.96 24.31
C ILE A 84 -7.63 -6.96 24.76
N ASP A 85 -8.48 -7.41 23.84
CA ASP A 85 -9.54 -8.38 24.11
C ASP A 85 -8.96 -9.69 24.69
N LYS A 86 -7.82 -10.16 24.19
CA LYS A 86 -7.11 -11.34 24.74
C LYS A 86 -6.63 -11.18 26.18
N ILE A 87 -6.43 -9.95 26.65
CA ILE A 87 -6.04 -9.66 28.03
C ILE A 87 -7.29 -9.54 28.91
N VAL A 88 -8.30 -8.81 28.44
CA VAL A 88 -9.55 -8.57 29.19
C VAL A 88 -10.36 -9.87 29.32
N HIS A 89 -10.46 -10.64 28.25
CA HIS A 89 -11.23 -11.88 28.17
C HIS A 89 -10.31 -13.12 28.15
N TYR A 90 -9.22 -13.08 28.91
CA TYR A 90 -8.20 -14.12 28.92
C TYR A 90 -8.73 -15.54 29.12
N ALA A 91 -9.56 -15.77 30.16
CA ALA A 91 -10.05 -17.11 30.48
C ALA A 91 -10.96 -17.71 29.38
N PRO A 92 -11.97 -16.97 28.86
CA PRO A 92 -12.73 -17.41 27.69
C PRO A 92 -11.87 -17.71 26.46
N THR A 93 -10.93 -16.82 26.11
CA THR A 93 -10.07 -17.01 24.94
C THR A 93 -9.16 -18.22 25.11
N LEU A 94 -8.61 -18.43 26.30
CA LEU A 94 -7.79 -19.60 26.61
C LEU A 94 -8.60 -20.90 26.43
N GLY A 95 -9.83 -20.94 26.94
CA GLY A 95 -10.73 -22.08 26.77
C GLY A 95 -11.03 -22.38 25.30
N TYR A 96 -11.16 -21.33 24.48
CA TYR A 96 -11.34 -21.48 23.03
C TYR A 96 -10.08 -22.05 22.35
N MET A 97 -8.88 -21.55 22.70
CA MET A 97 -7.61 -22.07 22.18
C MET A 97 -7.33 -23.52 22.58
N GLN A 98 -7.73 -23.90 23.79
CA GLN A 98 -7.66 -25.30 24.26
C GLN A 98 -8.56 -26.22 23.44
N LYS A 99 -9.80 -25.80 23.16
CA LYS A 99 -10.73 -26.54 22.30
C LYS A 99 -10.23 -26.69 20.87
N ALA A 100 -9.48 -25.71 20.38
CA ALA A 100 -8.82 -25.77 19.07
C ALA A 100 -7.61 -26.74 19.03
N GLY A 101 -7.23 -27.34 20.16
CA GLY A 101 -6.15 -28.35 20.22
C GLY A 101 -4.75 -27.78 20.04
N LEU A 102 -4.56 -26.48 20.31
CA LEU A 102 -3.25 -25.85 20.14
C LEU A 102 -2.24 -26.33 21.19
N PRO A 103 -0.97 -26.54 20.82
CA PRO A 103 0.09 -26.80 21.79
C PRO A 103 0.37 -25.53 22.60
N PHE A 104 0.55 -25.68 23.93
CA PHE A 104 0.89 -24.57 24.85
C PHE A 104 -0.05 -23.34 24.71
N PRO A 105 -1.37 -23.50 24.82
CA PRO A 105 -2.34 -22.45 24.47
C PRO A 105 -2.19 -21.18 25.33
N GLN A 106 -1.74 -21.31 26.57
CA GLN A 106 -1.44 -20.16 27.45
C GLN A 106 -0.30 -19.30 26.91
N ALA A 107 0.81 -19.94 26.49
CA ALA A 107 1.96 -19.24 25.94
C ALA A 107 1.60 -18.56 24.61
N LEU A 108 0.84 -19.26 23.75
CA LEU A 108 0.37 -18.71 22.48
C LEU A 108 -0.59 -17.54 22.68
N LEU A 109 -1.48 -17.58 23.69
CA LEU A 109 -2.39 -16.48 24.00
C LEU A 109 -1.62 -15.22 24.41
N ILE A 110 -0.65 -15.37 25.30
CA ILE A 110 0.20 -14.26 25.76
C ILE A 110 1.02 -13.71 24.60
N ALA A 111 1.67 -14.58 23.81
CA ALA A 111 2.45 -14.18 22.64
C ALA A 111 1.58 -13.45 21.61
N SER A 112 0.39 -13.95 21.34
CA SER A 112 -0.58 -13.33 20.44
C SER A 112 -0.95 -11.91 20.89
N ALA A 113 -1.30 -11.72 22.17
CA ALA A 113 -1.66 -10.41 22.70
C ALA A 113 -0.51 -9.41 22.56
N ILE A 114 0.73 -9.82 22.89
CA ILE A 114 1.91 -8.98 22.77
C ILE A 114 2.19 -8.61 21.30
N ILE A 115 2.20 -9.60 20.39
CA ILE A 115 2.44 -9.38 18.97
C ILE A 115 1.43 -8.38 18.40
N GLU A 116 0.14 -8.61 18.67
CA GLU A 116 -0.93 -7.78 18.14
C GLU A 116 -0.86 -6.33 18.66
N ILE A 117 -0.69 -6.15 19.97
CA ILE A 117 -0.63 -4.80 20.57
C ILE A 117 0.62 -4.05 20.10
N VAL A 118 1.80 -4.66 20.23
CA VAL A 118 3.07 -3.98 19.94
C VAL A 118 3.16 -3.62 18.46
N ALA A 119 2.81 -4.55 17.57
CA ALA A 119 2.86 -4.28 16.14
C ALA A 119 1.78 -3.28 15.71
N ALA A 120 0.56 -3.34 16.27
CA ALA A 120 -0.48 -2.35 15.99
C ALA A 120 -0.04 -0.93 16.40
N LEU A 121 0.51 -0.77 17.61
CA LEU A 121 1.00 0.52 18.09
C LEU A 121 2.16 1.05 17.21
N ALA A 122 3.08 0.17 16.80
CA ALA A 122 4.15 0.53 15.88
C ALA A 122 3.61 1.02 14.52
N ILE A 123 2.62 0.32 13.95
CA ILE A 123 1.95 0.74 12.71
C ILE A 123 1.23 2.08 12.94
N MET A 124 0.44 2.25 13.99
CA MET A 124 -0.29 3.49 14.27
C MET A 124 0.64 4.69 14.41
N ALA A 125 1.75 4.53 15.13
CA ALA A 125 2.78 5.57 15.28
C ALA A 125 3.57 5.84 13.99
N GLY A 126 3.45 4.99 12.97
CA GLY A 126 4.30 5.09 11.78
C GLY A 126 5.76 4.72 12.05
N TRP A 127 6.03 3.94 13.10
CA TRP A 127 7.37 3.50 13.49
C TRP A 127 7.60 2.07 13.00
N LYS A 128 8.64 1.86 12.18
CA LYS A 128 8.96 0.56 11.56
C LYS A 128 7.75 -0.11 10.88
N THR A 129 6.83 0.67 10.30
CA THR A 129 5.54 0.21 9.76
C THR A 129 5.66 -0.98 8.81
N ARG A 130 6.70 -1.01 7.95
CA ARG A 130 6.92 -2.14 7.04
C ARG A 130 7.09 -3.45 7.82
N TRP A 131 8.01 -3.47 8.76
CA TRP A 131 8.32 -4.66 9.55
C TRP A 131 7.17 -5.07 10.47
N ALA A 132 6.49 -4.09 11.08
CA ALA A 132 5.31 -4.37 11.90
C ALA A 132 4.15 -4.93 11.05
N ALA A 133 3.94 -4.43 9.84
CA ALA A 133 2.93 -4.95 8.92
C ALA A 133 3.28 -6.37 8.43
N ALA A 134 4.55 -6.64 8.14
CA ALA A 134 5.01 -7.99 7.78
C ALA A 134 4.81 -8.98 8.92
N LEU A 135 5.12 -8.58 10.16
CA LEU A 135 4.89 -9.40 11.35
C LEU A 135 3.39 -9.74 11.52
N LEU A 136 2.50 -8.74 11.43
CA LEU A 136 1.06 -8.99 11.54
C LEU A 136 0.51 -9.80 10.38
N PHE A 137 1.06 -9.66 9.17
CA PHE A 137 0.67 -10.47 8.02
C PHE A 137 1.00 -11.94 8.26
N LEU A 138 2.23 -12.23 8.69
CA LEU A 138 2.65 -13.60 9.02
C LEU A 138 1.87 -14.17 10.20
N TRP A 139 1.58 -13.35 11.22
CA TRP A 139 0.73 -13.72 12.35
C TRP A 139 -0.71 -14.06 11.94
N MET A 140 -1.27 -13.33 10.97
CA MET A 140 -2.65 -13.52 10.52
C MET A 140 -2.86 -14.90 9.86
N ILE A 141 -1.84 -15.45 9.21
CA ILE A 141 -1.93 -16.74 8.49
C ILE A 141 -2.42 -17.87 9.42
N PRO A 142 -1.69 -18.25 10.50
CA PRO A 142 -2.14 -19.33 11.37
C PRO A 142 -3.47 -19.01 12.06
N VAL A 143 -3.71 -17.77 12.48
CA VAL A 143 -4.98 -17.36 13.11
C VAL A 143 -6.16 -17.63 12.18
N THR A 144 -6.03 -17.27 10.91
CA THR A 144 -7.08 -17.44 9.91
C THR A 144 -7.39 -18.90 9.65
N TRP A 145 -6.37 -19.74 9.50
CA TRP A 145 -6.57 -21.16 9.20
C TRP A 145 -7.08 -21.97 10.40
N VAL A 146 -6.60 -21.65 11.61
CA VAL A 146 -6.97 -22.37 12.83
C VAL A 146 -8.38 -21.99 13.29
N PHE A 147 -8.70 -20.70 13.33
CA PHE A 147 -9.93 -20.22 13.97
C PHE A 147 -11.05 -19.86 12.98
N HIS A 148 -10.73 -19.68 11.69
CA HIS A 148 -11.68 -19.22 10.68
C HIS A 148 -11.64 -20.07 9.41
N ASN A 149 -11.65 -21.40 9.57
CA ASN A 149 -11.62 -22.31 8.43
C ASN A 149 -12.88 -22.16 7.56
N PRO A 150 -12.77 -21.93 6.24
CA PRO A 150 -13.91 -21.74 5.34
C PRO A 150 -14.85 -22.95 5.25
N GLY A 151 -14.40 -24.15 5.65
CA GLY A 151 -15.23 -25.36 5.76
C GLY A 151 -16.20 -25.36 6.95
N GLY A 152 -16.08 -24.41 7.89
CA GLY A 152 -16.91 -24.32 9.10
C GLY A 152 -18.28 -23.67 8.91
N GLY A 153 -18.70 -23.40 7.68
CA GLY A 153 -19.96 -22.74 7.35
C GLY A 153 -19.81 -21.25 7.04
N GLN A 154 -20.95 -20.59 6.78
CA GLN A 154 -20.98 -19.23 6.21
C GLN A 154 -20.34 -18.17 7.12
N GLU A 155 -20.51 -18.29 8.43
CA GLU A 155 -19.93 -17.34 9.40
C GLU A 155 -18.40 -17.47 9.43
N GLN A 156 -17.85 -18.69 9.39
CA GLN A 156 -16.41 -18.90 9.30
C GLN A 156 -15.84 -18.44 7.96
N MET A 157 -16.56 -18.66 6.86
CA MET A 157 -16.18 -18.09 5.56
C MET A 157 -16.11 -16.56 5.58
N ALA A 158 -17.06 -15.89 6.25
CA ALA A 158 -17.04 -14.43 6.39
C ALA A 158 -15.82 -13.95 7.19
N HIS A 159 -15.48 -14.63 8.28
CA HIS A 159 -14.27 -14.33 9.05
C HIS A 159 -12.97 -14.62 8.30
N PHE A 160 -12.93 -15.70 7.52
CA PHE A 160 -11.81 -16.02 6.63
C PHE A 160 -11.57 -14.88 5.64
N MET A 161 -12.62 -14.48 4.91
CA MET A 161 -12.52 -13.42 3.89
C MET A 161 -12.19 -12.05 4.49
N LYS A 162 -12.68 -11.75 5.70
CA LYS A 162 -12.25 -10.57 6.47
C LYS A 162 -10.73 -10.59 6.68
N ASN A 163 -10.18 -11.71 7.14
CA ASN A 163 -8.74 -11.82 7.38
C ASN A 163 -7.90 -11.78 6.09
N VAL A 164 -8.41 -12.34 4.98
CA VAL A 164 -7.78 -12.19 3.66
C VAL A 164 -7.70 -10.72 3.25
N ALA A 165 -8.80 -9.97 3.41
CA ALA A 165 -8.82 -8.54 3.10
C ALA A 165 -7.85 -7.73 3.98
N ILE A 166 -7.80 -8.02 5.29
CA ILE A 166 -6.86 -7.40 6.22
C ILE A 166 -5.41 -7.71 5.83
N SER A 167 -5.14 -8.95 5.45
CA SER A 167 -3.81 -9.39 5.00
C SER A 167 -3.38 -8.62 3.74
N GLY A 168 -4.29 -8.39 2.79
CA GLY A 168 -4.06 -7.51 1.64
C GLY A 168 -3.72 -6.07 2.05
N GLY A 169 -4.46 -5.51 3.01
CA GLY A 169 -4.16 -4.19 3.57
C GLY A 169 -2.78 -4.10 4.24
N LEU A 170 -2.38 -5.13 4.98
CA LEU A 170 -1.05 -5.21 5.59
C LEU A 170 0.07 -5.31 4.54
N LEU A 171 -0.11 -6.08 3.47
CA LEU A 171 0.85 -6.15 2.36
C LEU A 171 0.97 -4.81 1.64
N LEU A 172 -0.12 -4.07 1.47
CA LEU A 172 -0.08 -2.69 0.95
C LEU A 172 0.69 -1.76 1.89
N LEU A 173 0.46 -1.82 3.21
CA LEU A 173 1.25 -1.06 4.18
C LEU A 173 2.74 -1.45 4.17
N PHE A 174 3.04 -2.73 3.99
CA PHE A 174 4.40 -3.20 3.82
C PHE A 174 5.06 -2.58 2.58
N ALA A 175 4.36 -2.57 1.44
CA ALA A 175 4.87 -2.05 0.17
C ALA A 175 5.04 -0.52 0.19
N LEU A 176 4.01 0.20 0.64
CA LEU A 176 3.93 1.67 0.61
C LEU A 176 4.67 2.33 1.77
N GLY A 177 4.89 1.61 2.87
CA GLY A 177 5.54 2.15 4.07
C GLY A 177 4.63 3.07 4.89
N PRO A 178 5.21 3.90 5.78
CA PRO A 178 4.46 4.58 6.83
C PRO A 178 3.60 5.75 6.34
N GLY A 179 3.88 6.34 5.18
CA GLY A 179 3.16 7.50 4.67
C GLY A 179 3.34 8.77 5.53
N ALA A 180 2.41 9.72 5.40
CA ALA A 180 2.44 10.97 6.15
C ALA A 180 2.24 10.77 7.67
N PHE A 181 2.59 11.79 8.48
CA PHE A 181 2.45 11.79 9.94
C PHE A 181 2.99 10.50 10.60
N SER A 182 4.26 10.20 10.34
CA SER A 182 4.94 9.00 10.84
C SER A 182 6.21 9.38 11.59
N VAL A 183 6.49 8.66 12.69
CA VAL A 183 7.68 8.89 13.51
C VAL A 183 8.98 8.59 12.73
N ASN A 184 8.94 7.66 11.77
CA ASN A 184 10.12 7.26 11.01
C ASN A 184 10.24 7.95 9.63
N ARG A 185 9.75 9.20 9.50
CA ARG A 185 9.91 9.98 8.27
C ARG A 185 11.36 10.49 8.17
N SER A 186 12.16 9.90 7.29
CA SER A 186 13.36 10.58 6.81
C SER A 186 12.93 11.77 5.96
N SER A 187 13.30 12.98 6.40
CA SER A 187 13.21 14.24 5.66
C SER A 187 13.98 14.20 4.35
#